data_AF-A0ABD0U9B6-F1
#
_entry.id   AF-A0ABD0U9B6-F1
#
_cell.length_a   1.000
_cell.length_b   1.000
_cell.length_c   1.000
_cell.angle_alpha   90.00
_cell.angle_beta   90.00
_cell.angle_gamma   90.00
#
_symmetry.space_group_name_H-M   'P 1'
#
loop_
_entity.id
_entity.type
_entity.pdbx_description
1 polymer ?
#
loop_
_entity_poly.entity_id
_entity_poly.type
_entity_poly.pdbx_seq_one_letter_code
_entity_poly.pdbx_strand_id
1 'polypeptide(L)'
;MPDLHTAVADSPSLAHPPPTRRAANVSLAYGLTVPVRPRVGDVQGHYKALWASYSNVIDFVNFQFYAYSSGTTVSQFLNCYEAQTSNYAGRQVLASFTTDGSGGLSPANGFFDACQTLKGEGKLAGIFTWTADSSKSNGFQYETQAQNLLAS
;
A
#
# COMPACT_ATOMS: atom_id res chain seq x y z
N MET A 1 -33.61 44.33 18.13
CA MET A 1 -32.82 43.31 17.42
C MET A 1 -31.34 43.67 17.60
N PRO A 2 -30.68 43.21 18.67
CA PRO A 2 -29.24 43.40 18.85
C PRO A 2 -28.45 42.19 18.30
N ASP A 3 -27.46 42.48 17.47
CA ASP A 3 -26.53 41.50 16.90
C ASP A 3 -25.62 40.88 17.98
N LEU A 4 -25.50 39.56 17.89
CA LEU A 4 -24.89 38.69 18.89
C LEU A 4 -23.39 38.50 18.61
N HIS A 5 -22.58 38.98 19.55
CA HIS A 5 -21.27 38.46 19.99
C HIS A 5 -20.22 38.04 18.95
N THR A 6 -19.20 38.89 18.83
CA THR A 6 -17.81 38.49 18.51
C THR A 6 -17.21 37.82 19.76
N ALA A 7 -17.08 36.50 19.76
CA ALA A 7 -16.32 35.75 20.76
C ALA A 7 -15.08 35.14 20.11
N VAL A 8 -13.91 35.66 20.49
CA VAL A 8 -12.61 35.03 20.32
C VAL A 8 -12.58 33.81 21.25
N ALA A 9 -12.30 32.63 20.72
CA ALA A 9 -12.03 31.43 21.51
C ALA A 9 -10.82 30.69 20.94
N ASP A 10 -9.90 30.41 21.86
CA ASP A 10 -8.59 29.77 21.74
C ASP A 10 -8.48 28.57 20.79
N SER A 11 -7.37 28.51 20.07
CA SER A 11 -6.93 27.30 19.35
C SER A 11 -6.37 26.28 20.35
N PRO A 12 -6.89 25.04 20.43
CA PRO A 12 -6.28 24.01 21.24
C PRO A 12 -5.05 23.44 20.52
N SER A 13 -3.90 23.55 21.18
CA SER A 13 -2.66 22.83 20.88
C SER A 13 -2.93 21.32 20.77
N LEU A 14 -2.79 20.77 19.57
CA LEU A 14 -2.85 19.31 19.34
C LEU A 14 -1.59 18.66 19.90
N ALA A 15 -1.66 18.21 21.14
CA ALA A 15 -0.70 17.29 21.74
C ALA A 15 -0.62 15.99 20.91
N HIS A 16 0.60 15.49 20.70
CA HIS A 16 0.83 14.19 20.07
C HIS A 16 0.23 13.05 20.92
N PRO A 17 -0.56 12.14 20.33
CA PRO A 17 -1.01 10.94 21.04
C PRO A 17 0.14 9.91 21.18
N PRO A 18 0.11 9.08 22.25
CA PRO A 18 1.16 8.09 22.53
C PRO A 18 1.11 6.90 21.54
N PRO A 19 2.24 6.17 21.34
CA PRO A 19 2.33 5.14 20.31
C PRO A 19 1.74 3.83 20.83
N THR A 20 0.43 3.61 20.61
CA THR A 20 -0.15 2.28 20.78
C THR A 20 -1.35 2.06 19.87
N ARG A 21 -1.06 1.42 18.72
CA ARG A 21 -1.79 0.32 18.06
C ARG A 21 -1.18 0.20 16.66
N ARG A 22 -0.61 -0.96 16.32
CA ARG A 22 -0.19 -1.26 14.95
C ARG A 22 -1.43 -1.16 14.06
N ALA A 23 -1.58 -0.02 13.39
CA ALA A 23 -2.62 0.17 12.39
C ALA A 23 -2.35 -0.82 11.25
N ALA A 24 -3.38 -1.52 10.82
CA ALA A 24 -3.35 -2.20 9.53
C ALA A 24 -3.18 -1.11 8.48
N ASN A 25 -1.96 -0.93 7.96
CA ASN A 25 -1.65 0.12 7.01
C ASN A 25 -2.26 -0.24 5.65
N VAL A 26 -3.51 0.19 5.42
CA VAL A 26 -4.02 0.44 4.07
C VAL A 26 -3.60 1.85 3.71
N SER A 27 -2.48 1.99 3.01
CA SER A 27 -2.02 3.30 2.54
C SER A 27 -2.90 3.71 1.36
N LEU A 28 -3.92 4.54 1.64
CA LEU A 28 -4.31 5.57 0.67
C LEU A 28 -3.10 6.49 0.55
N ALA A 29 -2.58 6.66 -0.66
CA ALA A 29 -1.33 7.36 -0.92
C ALA A 29 -1.37 8.84 -0.48
N TYR A 30 -1.17 9.10 0.81
CA TYR A 30 -0.98 10.40 1.44
C TYR A 30 0.04 10.28 2.58
N GLY A 31 1.21 9.74 2.23
CA GLY A 31 2.46 9.78 3.01
C GLY A 31 3.62 9.92 2.03
N LEU A 32 4.87 10.00 2.49
CA LEU A 32 6.05 10.00 1.61
C LEU A 32 6.25 8.59 1.01
N THR A 33 5.27 8.13 0.23
CA THR A 33 5.24 6.84 -0.44
C THR A 33 5.55 7.03 -1.91
N VAL A 34 6.39 6.13 -2.41
CA VAL A 34 6.95 6.26 -3.74
C VAL A 34 6.42 5.12 -4.61
N PRO A 35 5.58 5.40 -5.63
CA PRO A 35 4.93 4.35 -6.39
C PRO A 35 5.88 3.83 -7.48
N VAL A 36 6.38 2.59 -7.33
CA VAL A 36 7.39 1.99 -8.22
C VAL A 36 6.73 1.11 -9.29
N ARG A 37 7.04 1.34 -10.57
CA ARG A 37 6.57 0.48 -11.68
C ARG A 37 7.64 -0.51 -12.14
N PRO A 38 7.29 -1.78 -12.43
CA PRO A 38 8.18 -2.69 -13.13
C PRO A 38 8.38 -2.25 -14.59
N ARG A 39 9.65 -2.02 -14.96
CA ARG A 39 10.22 -1.94 -16.31
C ARG A 39 9.46 -1.09 -17.36
N VAL A 40 9.22 0.19 -17.09
CA VAL A 40 9.04 1.17 -18.17
C VAL A 40 9.83 2.43 -17.82
N GLY A 41 10.97 2.62 -18.51
CA GLY A 41 11.86 3.76 -18.30
C GLY A 41 12.68 3.69 -17.01
N ASP A 42 13.69 4.55 -16.91
CA ASP A 42 14.70 4.71 -15.84
C ASP A 42 14.15 4.89 -14.39
N VAL A 43 12.83 4.80 -14.22
CA VAL A 43 12.10 5.05 -12.96
C VAL A 43 12.52 4.08 -11.85
N GLN A 44 12.74 2.79 -12.16
CA GLN A 44 13.19 1.84 -11.15
C GLN A 44 14.61 2.16 -10.65
N GLY A 45 15.49 2.65 -11.53
CA GLY A 45 16.83 3.08 -11.16
C GLY A 45 16.77 4.26 -10.19
N HIS A 46 15.96 5.28 -10.51
CA HIS A 46 15.74 6.44 -9.65
C HIS A 46 15.22 6.05 -8.26
N TYR A 47 14.25 5.15 -8.17
CA TYR A 47 13.69 4.74 -6.87
C TYR A 47 14.62 3.86 -6.04
N LYS A 48 15.45 3.04 -6.68
CA LYS A 48 16.52 2.33 -5.97
C LYS A 48 17.57 3.29 -5.43
N ALA A 49 17.95 4.33 -6.20
CA ALA A 49 18.89 5.35 -5.75
C ALA A 49 18.30 6.20 -4.60
N LEU A 50 17.03 6.57 -4.69
CA LEU A 50 16.29 7.27 -3.63
C LEU A 50 16.25 6.42 -2.36
N TRP A 51 15.90 5.14 -2.49
CA TRP A 51 15.90 4.21 -1.36
C TRP A 51 17.28 4.10 -0.70
N ALA A 52 18.33 3.90 -1.49
CA ALA A 52 19.69 3.78 -0.98
C ALA A 52 20.14 5.03 -0.19
N SER A 53 19.60 6.21 -0.53
CA SER A 53 19.97 7.49 0.09
C SER A 53 19.06 7.87 1.27
N TYR A 54 17.80 7.42 1.29
CA TYR A 54 16.76 7.92 2.21
C TYR A 54 15.96 6.81 2.90
N SER A 55 16.37 5.55 2.85
CA SER A 55 15.65 4.44 3.49
C SER A 55 15.45 4.63 5.00
N ASN A 56 16.26 5.46 5.65
CA ASN A 56 16.11 5.82 7.06
C ASN A 56 14.89 6.71 7.36
N VAL A 57 14.30 7.34 6.34
CA VAL A 57 13.10 8.19 6.47
C VAL A 57 11.92 7.73 5.60
N ILE A 58 12.10 6.66 4.81
CA ILE A 58 11.03 6.06 4.00
C ILE A 58 10.54 4.81 4.73
N ASP A 59 9.31 4.85 5.23
CA ASP A 59 8.74 3.73 5.98
C ASP A 59 8.33 2.56 5.08
N PHE A 60 7.76 2.84 3.91
CA PHE A 60 7.19 1.82 3.03
C PHE A 60 7.38 2.15 1.54
N VAL A 61 7.46 1.09 0.73
CA VAL A 61 7.50 1.14 -0.73
C VAL A 61 6.17 0.60 -1.28
N ASN A 62 5.41 1.48 -1.91
CA ASN A 62 4.15 1.13 -2.57
C ASN A 62 4.45 0.62 -4.00
N PHE A 63 5.02 -0.58 -4.11
CA PHE A 63 5.38 -1.16 -5.40
C PHE A 63 4.13 -1.55 -6.19
N GLN A 64 4.02 -1.11 -7.45
CA GLN A 64 2.87 -1.33 -8.33
C GLN A 64 2.91 -2.73 -8.96
N PHE A 65 2.57 -3.77 -8.19
CA PHE A 65 2.47 -5.14 -8.72
C PHE A 65 1.37 -5.30 -9.78
N TYR A 66 0.38 -4.42 -9.81
CA TYR A 66 -0.63 -4.37 -10.86
C TYR A 66 -0.11 -3.90 -12.22
N ALA A 67 1.15 -3.43 -12.31
CA ALA A 67 1.79 -3.13 -13.58
C ALA A 67 2.47 -4.36 -14.23
N TYR A 68 2.44 -5.52 -13.59
CA TYR A 68 2.70 -6.80 -14.27
C TYR A 68 1.51 -7.20 -15.16
N SER A 69 1.67 -8.22 -16.00
CA SER A 69 0.60 -8.70 -16.89
C SER A 69 -0.64 -9.14 -16.11
N SER A 70 -1.84 -8.89 -16.64
CA SER A 70 -3.12 -9.35 -16.05
C SER A 70 -3.28 -10.87 -15.97
N GLY A 71 -2.41 -11.64 -16.64
CA GLY A 71 -2.32 -13.09 -16.54
C GLY A 71 -1.36 -13.60 -15.46
N THR A 72 -0.87 -12.72 -14.57
CA THR A 72 0.07 -13.11 -13.51
C THR A 72 -0.56 -14.16 -12.60
N THR A 73 0.14 -15.28 -12.40
CA THR A 73 -0.28 -16.35 -11.48
C THR A 73 0.19 -16.10 -10.05
N VAL A 74 -0.35 -16.85 -9.09
CA VAL A 74 0.11 -16.82 -7.69
C VAL A 74 1.62 -17.04 -7.57
N SER A 75 2.17 -18.05 -8.26
CA SER A 75 3.61 -18.35 -8.20
C SER A 75 4.46 -17.24 -8.84
N GLN A 76 4.01 -16.67 -9.96
CA GLN A 76 4.69 -15.54 -10.59
C GLN A 76 4.67 -14.31 -9.68
N PHE A 77 3.54 -14.03 -9.03
CA PHE A 77 3.43 -12.93 -8.08
C PHE A 77 4.39 -13.10 -6.90
N LEU A 78 4.46 -14.28 -6.28
CA LEU A 78 5.37 -14.56 -5.17
C LEU A 78 6.84 -14.37 -5.58
N ASN A 79 7.22 -14.86 -6.75
CA ASN A 79 8.57 -14.66 -7.31
C ASN A 79 8.87 -13.17 -7.54
N CYS A 80 7.92 -12.43 -8.12
CA CYS A 80 8.04 -10.99 -8.29
C CYS A 80 8.15 -10.27 -6.94
N TYR A 81 7.37 -10.67 -5.93
CA TYR A 81 7.38 -10.07 -4.61
C TYR A 81 8.74 -10.23 -3.93
N GLU A 82 9.29 -11.44 -3.93
CA GLU A 82 10.64 -11.73 -3.42
C GLU A 82 11.70 -10.87 -4.14
N ALA A 83 11.63 -10.80 -5.48
CA ALA A 83 12.55 -10.01 -6.30
C ALA A 83 12.46 -8.50 -6.05
N GLN A 84 11.27 -7.97 -5.76
CA GLN A 84 11.13 -6.55 -5.41
C GLN A 84 11.57 -6.28 -3.98
N THR A 85 11.23 -7.17 -3.06
CA THR A 85 11.61 -7.05 -1.66
C THR A 85 13.14 -7.05 -1.49
N SER A 86 13.87 -7.83 -2.28
CA SER A 86 15.35 -7.81 -2.27
C SER A 86 15.96 -6.50 -2.80
N ASN A 87 15.28 -5.76 -3.69
CA ASN A 87 15.73 -4.44 -4.14
C ASN A 87 15.65 -3.37 -3.04
N TYR A 88 14.85 -3.59 -1.99
CA TYR A 88 14.57 -2.64 -0.91
C TYR A 88 14.92 -3.21 0.46
N ALA A 89 16.06 -3.92 0.56
CA ALA A 89 16.61 -4.45 1.81
C ALA A 89 15.69 -5.40 2.62
N GLY A 90 14.75 -6.07 1.95
CA GLY A 90 14.11 -7.27 2.47
C GLY A 90 12.82 -7.07 3.26
N ARG A 91 12.49 -5.84 3.69
CA ARG A 91 11.25 -5.51 4.42
C ARG A 91 10.93 -4.07 4.11
N GLN A 92 9.65 -3.73 3.91
CA GLN A 92 9.06 -2.39 3.61
C GLN A 92 8.28 -2.34 2.28
N VAL A 93 8.33 -3.38 1.44
CA VAL A 93 7.49 -3.45 0.22
C VAL A 93 6.08 -3.93 0.53
N LEU A 94 5.07 -3.12 0.21
CA LEU A 94 3.66 -3.51 0.32
C LEU A 94 3.22 -4.32 -0.90
N ALA A 95 2.43 -5.37 -0.68
CA ALA A 95 1.72 -6.03 -1.77
C ALA A 95 0.65 -5.09 -2.35
N SER A 96 0.30 -5.27 -3.62
CA SER A 96 -0.66 -4.37 -4.27
C SER A 96 -1.48 -5.02 -5.35
N PHE A 97 -2.70 -4.55 -5.53
CA PHE A 97 -3.57 -4.91 -6.65
C PHE A 97 -4.30 -3.68 -7.20
N THR A 98 -4.92 -3.85 -8.35
CA THR A 98 -5.87 -2.89 -8.93
C THR A 98 -7.29 -3.45 -8.91
N THR A 99 -8.30 -2.59 -8.79
CA THR A 99 -9.72 -2.99 -8.85
C THR A 99 -10.38 -2.82 -10.21
N ASP A 100 -9.69 -2.21 -11.17
CA ASP A 100 -10.14 -2.09 -12.56
C ASP A 100 -9.72 -3.28 -13.45
N GLY A 101 -8.94 -4.23 -12.91
CA GLY A 101 -8.47 -5.41 -13.64
C GLY A 101 -7.39 -5.14 -14.69
N SER A 102 -6.77 -3.94 -14.69
CA SER A 102 -5.78 -3.54 -15.70
C SER A 102 -4.47 -4.33 -15.70
N GLY A 103 -4.16 -5.05 -14.61
CA GLY A 103 -2.96 -5.88 -14.55
C GLY A 103 -2.69 -6.57 -13.22
N GLY A 104 -1.56 -7.28 -13.20
CA GLY A 104 -1.08 -8.08 -12.07
C GLY A 104 -1.98 -9.27 -11.71
N LEU A 105 -1.76 -9.78 -10.50
CA LEU A 105 -2.56 -10.85 -9.91
C LEU A 105 -3.84 -10.24 -9.33
N SER A 106 -5.01 -10.62 -9.86
CA SER A 106 -6.27 -10.00 -9.46
C SER A 106 -6.77 -10.49 -8.09
N PRO A 107 -7.53 -9.65 -7.35
CA PRO A 107 -8.21 -10.06 -6.12
C PRO A 107 -9.09 -11.30 -6.26
N ALA A 108 -9.79 -11.41 -7.40
CA ALA A 108 -10.68 -12.54 -7.70
C ALA A 108 -9.92 -13.82 -8.10
N ASN A 109 -8.62 -13.73 -8.39
CA ASN A 109 -7.85 -14.83 -8.96
C ASN A 109 -6.56 -15.10 -8.17
N GLY A 110 -6.66 -15.20 -6.85
CA GLY A 110 -5.59 -15.73 -5.99
C GLY A 110 -4.66 -14.70 -5.36
N PHE A 111 -4.91 -13.39 -5.50
CA PHE A 111 -4.12 -12.36 -4.79
C PHE A 111 -4.12 -12.57 -3.27
N PHE A 112 -5.28 -12.89 -2.68
CA PHE A 112 -5.38 -13.12 -1.23
C PHE A 112 -4.70 -14.43 -0.81
N ASP A 113 -4.68 -15.46 -1.65
CA ASP A 113 -3.94 -16.70 -1.40
C ASP A 113 -2.43 -16.45 -1.36
N ALA A 114 -1.93 -15.63 -2.30
CA ALA A 114 -0.54 -15.18 -2.31
C ALA A 114 -0.21 -14.37 -1.04
N CYS A 115 -1.11 -13.45 -0.64
CA CYS A 115 -0.93 -12.67 0.58
C CYS A 115 -0.97 -13.55 1.84
N GLN A 116 -1.84 -14.55 1.89
CA GLN A 116 -1.90 -15.50 3.00
C GLN A 116 -0.60 -16.31 3.13
N THR A 117 -0.01 -16.71 2.00
CA THR A 117 1.31 -17.35 1.94
C THR A 117 2.39 -16.43 2.53
N LEU A 118 2.48 -15.19 2.02
CA LEU A 118 3.45 -14.19 2.50
C LEU A 118 3.24 -13.86 4.00
N LYS A 119 2.00 -13.83 4.47
CA LYS A 119 1.67 -13.61 5.88
C LYS A 119 2.14 -14.78 6.75
N GLY A 120 1.90 -16.02 6.32
CA GLY A 120 2.37 -17.22 7.01
C GLY A 120 3.89 -17.30 7.11
N GLU A 121 4.61 -16.77 6.11
CA GLU A 121 6.07 -16.65 6.11
C GLU A 121 6.60 -15.44 6.90
N GLY A 122 5.72 -14.58 7.45
CA GLY A 122 6.12 -13.35 8.14
C GLY A 122 6.72 -12.29 7.20
N LYS A 123 6.47 -12.39 5.90
CA LYS A 123 6.99 -11.48 4.87
C LYS A 123 6.01 -10.36 4.48
N LEU A 124 4.71 -10.54 4.71
CA LEU A 124 3.70 -9.55 4.31
C LEU A 124 3.73 -8.31 5.23
N ALA A 125 4.28 -7.21 4.74
CA ALA A 125 4.31 -5.93 5.47
C ALA A 125 2.95 -5.19 5.48
N GLY A 126 2.12 -5.41 4.46
CA GLY A 126 0.83 -4.76 4.28
C GLY A 126 0.36 -4.82 2.83
N ILE A 127 -0.79 -4.22 2.56
CA ILE A 127 -1.44 -4.21 1.24
C ILE A 127 -1.90 -2.78 0.91
N PHE A 128 -1.72 -2.35 -0.34
CA PHE A 128 -2.39 -1.16 -0.87
C PHE A 128 -3.17 -1.47 -2.16
N THR A 129 -4.16 -0.64 -2.47
CA THR A 129 -5.10 -0.83 -3.60
C THR A 129 -5.12 0.41 -4.50
N TRP A 130 -5.21 0.18 -5.81
CA TRP A 130 -5.40 1.23 -6.81
C TRP A 130 -6.72 0.97 -7.57
N THR A 131 -7.78 1.76 -7.46
CA THR A 131 -8.02 2.88 -6.54
C THR A 131 -9.41 2.77 -5.94
N ALA A 132 -9.70 3.63 -4.97
CA ALA A 132 -11.05 3.78 -4.42
C ALA A 132 -12.09 4.14 -5.51
N ASP A 133 -11.71 4.90 -6.53
CA ASP A 133 -12.59 5.31 -7.63
C ASP A 133 -13.14 4.10 -8.39
N SER A 134 -12.28 3.16 -8.78
CA SER A 134 -12.71 1.90 -9.44
C SER A 134 -13.42 0.96 -8.47
N SER A 135 -12.98 0.92 -7.20
CA SER A 135 -13.62 0.08 -6.15
C SER A 135 -15.03 0.52 -5.79
N LYS A 136 -15.42 1.77 -6.06
CA LYS A 136 -16.79 2.24 -5.80
C LYS A 136 -17.85 1.35 -6.45
N SER A 137 -17.56 0.81 -7.64
CA SER A 137 -18.48 -0.06 -8.39
C SER A 137 -18.73 -1.43 -7.73
N ASN A 138 -17.79 -1.92 -6.91
CA ASN A 138 -17.88 -3.21 -6.23
C ASN A 138 -18.12 -3.07 -4.72
N GLY A 139 -18.43 -1.87 -4.24
CA GLY A 139 -18.72 -1.61 -2.83
C GLY A 139 -17.53 -1.80 -1.89
N PHE A 140 -16.30 -1.66 -2.38
CA PHE A 140 -15.07 -1.84 -1.59
C PHE A 140 -14.88 -3.25 -1.01
N GLN A 141 -15.39 -4.26 -1.72
CA GLN A 141 -15.31 -5.66 -1.28
C GLN A 141 -13.86 -6.11 -1.07
N TYR A 142 -12.96 -5.78 -2.00
CA TYR A 142 -11.57 -6.24 -1.94
C TYR A 142 -10.75 -5.51 -0.87
N GLU A 143 -11.05 -4.24 -0.59
CA GLU A 143 -10.49 -3.49 0.52
C GLU A 143 -10.86 -4.13 1.86
N THR A 144 -12.14 -4.51 2.01
CA THR A 144 -12.63 -5.21 3.22
C THR A 144 -11.92 -6.56 3.39
N GLN A 145 -11.76 -7.33 2.31
CA GLN A 145 -11.02 -8.59 2.35
C GLN A 145 -9.54 -8.38 2.72
N ALA A 146 -8.88 -7.36 2.18
CA ALA A 146 -7.50 -7.03 2.52
C ALA A 146 -7.35 -6.66 4.01
N GLN A 147 -8.25 -5.82 4.54
CA GLN A 147 -8.24 -5.45 5.96
C GLN A 147 -8.44 -6.65 6.87
N ASN A 148 -9.40 -7.53 6.54
CA ASN A 148 -9.66 -8.76 7.29
C ASN A 148 -8.45 -9.70 7.28
N LEU A 149 -7.78 -9.86 6.12
CA LEU A 149 -6.56 -10.65 6.02
C LEU A 149 -5.44 -10.07 6.87
N LEU A 150 -5.27 -8.75 6.91
CA LEU A 150 -4.20 -8.11 7.70
C LEU A 150 -4.45 -8.18 9.21
N ALA A 151 -5.72 -8.17 9.63
CA ALA A 151 -6.10 -8.17 11.05
C ALA A 151 -6.23 -9.58 11.68
N SER A 152 -6.15 -10.66 10.88
CA SER A 152 -6.32 -12.03 11.35
C SER A 152 -5.10 -12.65 12.05
#